data_AF-A0A1X9SLC4-F1
#
_entry.id   AF-A0A1X9SLC4-F1
#
_cell.length_a   1.000
_cell.length_b   1.000
_cell.length_c   1.000
_cell.angle_alpha   90.00
_cell.angle_beta   90.00
_cell.angle_gamma   90.00
#
_symmetry.space_group_name_H-M   'P 1'
#
loop_
_entity.id
_entity.type
_entity.pdbx_description
1 polymer ?
#
loop_
_entity_poly.entity_id
_entity_poly.type
_entity_poly.pdbx_seq_one_letter_code
_entity_poly.pdbx_strand_id
1 'polypeptide(L)' 'MIELFKNIGLGIFVNGAFAWQFGEATVKGFLAIIEGIAIMAIAIYIEKRSK' A
#
# COMPACT_ATOMS: atom_id res chain seq x y z
N MET A 1 -8.61 -22.51 9.42
CA MET A 1 -7.38 -22.54 10.26
C MET A 1 -6.13 -22.34 9.40
N ILE A 2 -5.82 -23.24 8.45
CA ILE A 2 -4.67 -23.08 7.52
C ILE A 2 -4.70 -21.77 6.73
N GLU A 3 -5.87 -21.35 6.22
CA GLU A 3 -5.99 -20.07 5.52
C GLU A 3 -5.76 -18.87 6.43
N LEU A 4 -6.17 -18.95 7.70
CA LEU A 4 -5.95 -17.87 8.67
C LEU A 4 -4.45 -17.68 8.91
N PHE A 5 -3.70 -18.76 9.12
CA PHE A 5 -2.24 -18.71 9.26
C PHE A 5 -1.56 -18.24 7.97
N LYS A 6 -2.05 -18.66 6.79
CA LYS A 6 -1.54 -18.20 5.49
C LYS A 6 -1.76 -16.70 5.30
N ASN A 7 -2.92 -16.19 5.70
CA ASN A 7 -3.28 -14.78 5.59
C ASN A 7 -2.53 -13.91 6.61
N ILE A 8 -2.30 -14.40 7.82
CA ILE A 8 -1.44 -13.74 8.81
C ILE A 8 0.01 -13.73 8.33
N GLY A 9 0.52 -14.85 7.81
CA GLY A 9 1.87 -14.95 7.24
C GLY A 9 2.08 -14.01 6.05
N LEU A 10 1.12 -13.95 5.13
CA LEU A 10 1.10 -12.99 4.03
C LEU A 10 1.06 -11.55 4.55
N GLY A 11 0.23 -11.26 5.56
CA GLY A 11 0.15 -9.93 6.16
C GLY A 11 1.45 -9.48 6.82
N ILE A 12 2.12 -10.36 7.56
CA ILE A 12 3.42 -10.08 8.19
C ILE A 12 4.51 -9.96 7.12
N PHE A 13 4.50 -10.81 6.09
CA PHE A 13 5.51 -10.76 5.04
C PHE A 13 5.39 -9.48 4.20
N VAL A 14 4.17 -9.11 3.80
CA VAL A 14 3.92 -7.90 3.00
C VAL A 14 4.19 -6.65 3.83
N ASN A 15 3.61 -6.54 5.03
CA ASN A 15 3.79 -5.34 5.86
C ASN A 15 5.20 -5.25 6.46
N GLY A 16 5.83 -6.38 6.78
CA GLY A 16 7.20 -6.46 7.26
C GLY A 16 8.22 -6.14 6.17
N ALA A 17 8.06 -6.65 4.94
CA ALA A 17 8.89 -6.28 3.81
C ALA A 17 8.72 -4.81 3.44
N PHE A 18 7.49 -4.29 3.50
CA PHE A 18 7.21 -2.87 3.32
C PHE A 18 7.90 -2.02 4.42
N ALA A 19 7.73 -2.38 5.69
CA ALA A 19 8.38 -1.70 6.81
C ALA A 19 9.91 -1.78 6.76
N TRP A 20 10.48 -2.89 6.27
CA TRP A 20 11.92 -3.07 6.10
C TRP A 20 12.46 -2.22 4.96
N GLN A 21 11.84 -2.30 3.77
CA GLN A 21 12.25 -1.56 2.58
C GLN A 21 12.13 -0.04 2.75
N PHE A 22 11.13 0.40 3.51
CA PHE A 22 10.89 1.82 3.77
C PHE A 22 11.42 2.30 5.12
N GLY A 23 11.92 1.40 5.97
CA GLY A 23 12.59 1.73 7.23
C GLY A 23 13.93 2.44 7.02
N GLU A 24 14.72 1.98 6.05
CA GLU A 24 16.00 2.63 5.66
C GLU A 24 15.81 3.88 4.80
N ALA A 25 14.68 4.00 4.10
CA ALA A 25 14.37 5.11 3.19
C ALA A 25 13.04 5.76 3.56
N THR A 26 12.92 6.23 4.79
CA THR A 26 11.68 6.77 5.38
C THR A 26 11.03 7.86 4.51
N VAL A 27 11.84 8.70 3.88
CA VAL A 27 11.36 9.75 2.95
C VAL A 27 10.74 9.16 1.69
N LYS A 28 11.33 8.09 1.12
CA LYS A 28 10.78 7.40 -0.06
C LYS A 28 9.48 6.67 0.25
N GLY A 29 9.36 6.10 1.46
CA GLY A 29 8.13 5.45 1.92
C GLY A 29 6.98 6.44 2.08
N PHE A 30 7.27 7.60 2.68
CA PHE A 30 6.28 8.67 2.81
C PHE A 30 5.83 9.20 1.45
N LEU A 31 6.76 9.40 0.50
CA LEU A 31 6.43 9.81 -0.86
C LEU A 31 5.58 8.76 -1.59
N ALA A 32 5.90 7.48 -1.47
CA ALA A 32 5.12 6.40 -2.09
C ALA A 32 3.67 6.33 -1.56
N ILE A 33 3.46 6.59 -0.26
CA ILE A 33 2.12 6.69 0.33
C ILE A 33 1.35 7.88 -0.26
N ILE A 34 1.98 9.05 -0.35
CA ILE A 34 1.36 10.25 -0.93
C ILE A 34 1.02 10.02 -2.40
N GLU A 35 1.93 9.41 -3.17
CA GLU A 35 1.70 9.07 -4.58
C GLU A 35 0.53 8.10 -4.73
N GLY A 36 0.45 7.06 -3.89
CA GLY A 36 -0.68 6.12 -3.88
C GLY A 36 -2.02 6.81 -3.62
N ILE A 37 -2.08 7.71 -2.64
CA ILE A 37 -3.29 8.50 -2.33
C ILE A 37 -3.64 9.42 -3.51
N ALA A 38 -2.66 10.10 -4.10
CA ALA A 38 -2.86 11.01 -5.22
C ALA A 38 -3.41 10.28 -6.46
N ILE A 39 -2.86 9.13 -6.81
CA ILE A 39 -3.33 8.31 -7.94
C ILE A 39 -4.77 7.85 -7.70
N MET A 40 -5.09 7.42 -6.48
CA MET A 40 -6.44 6.99 -6.12
C MET A 40 -7.45 8.14 -6.23
N ALA A 41 -7.09 9.33 -5.75
CA ALA A 41 -7.91 10.53 -5.88
C ALA A 41 -8.15 10.92 -7.35
N ILE A 42 -7.11 10.83 -8.18
CA ILE A 42 -7.21 11.10 -9.63
C ILE A 42 -8.12 10.08 -10.31
N ALA A 43 -7.96 8.79 -10.01
CA ALA A 43 -8.79 7.73 -10.58
C ALA A 43 -10.27 7.94 -10.24
N ILE A 44 -10.58 8.26 -8.96
CA ILE A 44 -11.95 8.57 -8.51
C ILE A 44 -12.50 9.81 -9.23
N TYR A 45 -11.68 10.85 -9.41
CA TYR A 45 -12.10 12.07 -10.11
C TYR A 45 -12.45 11.81 -11.58
N ILE A 46 -11.63 11.00 -12.27
CA ILE A 46 -11.87 10.60 -13.66
C ILE A 46 -13.14 9.75 -13.75
N GLU A 47 -13.31 8.77 -12.86
CA GLU A 47 -14.49 7.91 -12.83
C GLU A 47 -15.78 8.74 -12.64
N LYS A 48 -15.75 9.72 -11.72
CA LYS A 48 -16.88 10.63 -11.48
C LYS A 48 -17.21 11.56 -12.66
N ARG A 49 -16.25 11.86 -13.52
CA ARG A 49 -16.46 12.65 -14.75
C ARG A 49 -16.94 11.81 -15.94
N SER A 50 -16.70 10.50 -15.89
CA SER A 50 -17.08 9.55 -16.94
C SER A 50 -18.51 9.02 -16.78
N LYS A 51 -19.18 9.32 -15.66
CA LYS A 51 -20.60 9.06 -15.38
C LYS A 51 -21.39 10.36 -15.48
#